data_AF-J9GI30-F1
#
_entry.id   AF-J9GI30-F1
#
_cell.length_a   1.000
_cell.length_b   1.000
_cell.length_c   1.000
_cell.angle_alpha   90.00
_cell.angle_beta   90.00
_cell.angle_gamma   90.00
#
_symmetry.space_group_name_H-M   'P 1'
#
loop_
_entity.id
_entity.type
_entity.pdbx_description
1 polymer ?
#
loop_
_entity_poly.entity_id
_entity_poly.type
_entity_poly.pdbx_seq_one_letter_code
_entity_poly.pdbx_strand_id
1 'polypeptide(L)'
;MNELDYVPCPVDTSQVALSSALDGLVEALAKNVHENWALGRMKEGWTWGPVRNDALKQHPCLVAYEQLPDSEKDYDRATAMETLKLITQLGFEIRPKS
;
A
#
# COMPACT_ATOMS: atom_id res chain seq x y z
N MET A 1 30.49 17.20 -1.87
CA MET A 1 29.08 16.80 -1.90
C MET A 1 29.08 15.29 -1.95
N ASN A 2 28.53 14.63 -0.93
CA ASN A 2 28.30 13.19 -1.01
C ASN A 2 27.15 12.96 -1.99
N GLU A 3 27.26 11.95 -2.86
CA GLU A 3 26.22 11.53 -3.81
C GLU A 3 24.98 10.90 -3.13
N LEU A 4 24.82 11.03 -1.80
CA LEU A 4 23.79 10.37 -0.99
C LEU A 4 22.76 11.33 -0.38
N ASP A 5 22.78 12.62 -0.73
CA ASP A 5 21.79 13.59 -0.24
C ASP A 5 20.47 13.44 -1.02
N TYR A 6 19.76 12.33 -0.80
CA TYR A 6 18.41 12.12 -1.33
C TYR A 6 17.39 12.95 -0.56
N VAL A 7 16.74 13.89 -1.24
CA VAL A 7 15.64 14.69 -0.71
C VAL A 7 14.35 14.27 -1.44
N PRO A 8 13.41 13.58 -0.77
CA PRO A 8 12.12 13.24 -1.37
C PRO A 8 11.34 14.49 -1.81
N CYS A 9 10.76 14.45 -3.00
CA CYS A 9 9.91 15.52 -3.54
C CYS A 9 8.65 14.89 -4.20
N PRO A 10 7.66 14.47 -3.40
CA PRO A 10 6.43 13.90 -3.93
C PRO A 10 5.59 14.98 -4.63
N VAL A 11 4.75 14.57 -5.58
CA VAL A 11 3.75 15.45 -6.19
C VAL A 11 2.74 15.88 -5.12
N ASP A 12 2.42 17.17 -5.07
CA ASP A 12 1.39 17.69 -4.17
C ASP A 12 0.00 17.25 -4.65
N THR A 13 -0.62 16.37 -3.89
CA THR A 13 -1.97 15.82 -4.09
C THR A 13 -2.98 16.38 -3.10
N SER A 14 -2.60 17.38 -2.28
CA SER A 14 -3.44 17.92 -1.19
C SER A 14 -4.77 18.49 -1.67
N GLN A 15 -4.83 18.98 -2.90
CA GLN A 15 -6.03 19.55 -3.52
C GLN A 15 -6.90 18.53 -4.25
N VAL A 16 -6.47 17.26 -4.32
CA VAL A 16 -7.21 16.21 -5.02
C VAL A 16 -8.22 15.57 -4.07
N ALA A 17 -9.50 15.78 -4.36
CA ALA A 17 -10.60 15.08 -3.72
C ALA A 17 -11.01 13.85 -4.55
N LEU A 18 -10.88 12.66 -3.96
CA LEU A 18 -11.39 11.43 -4.56
C LEU A 18 -12.89 11.31 -4.33
N SER A 19 -13.61 10.77 -5.31
CA SER A 19 -15.03 10.42 -5.17
C SER A 19 -15.20 9.22 -4.24
N SER A 20 -16.24 9.21 -3.40
CA SER A 20 -16.60 8.06 -2.57
C SER A 20 -16.96 6.81 -3.38
N ALA A 21 -17.25 6.97 -4.69
CA ALA A 21 -17.38 5.85 -5.61
C ALA A 21 -16.10 5.00 -5.72
N LEU A 22 -14.95 5.52 -5.28
CA LEU A 22 -13.66 4.83 -5.28
C LEU A 22 -13.32 4.18 -3.93
N ASP A 23 -14.13 4.32 -2.88
CA ASP A 23 -13.82 3.76 -1.55
C ASP A 23 -13.62 2.24 -1.61
N GLY A 24 -14.49 1.55 -2.35
CA GLY A 24 -14.34 0.11 -2.60
C GLY A 24 -13.09 -0.24 -3.41
N LEU A 25 -12.65 0.64 -4.31
CA LEU A 25 -11.41 0.46 -5.06
C LEU A 25 -10.18 0.64 -4.16
N VAL A 26 -10.20 1.61 -3.25
CA VAL A 26 -9.13 1.83 -2.26
C VAL A 26 -8.89 0.57 -1.43
N GLU A 27 -9.95 -0.02 -0.87
CA GLU A 27 -9.83 -1.27 -0.10
C GLU A 27 -9.34 -2.44 -0.95
N ALA A 28 -9.86 -2.58 -2.17
CA ALA A 28 -9.43 -3.64 -3.08
C ALA A 28 -7.94 -3.49 -3.46
N LEU A 29 -7.46 -2.27 -3.66
CA LEU A 29 -6.05 -1.99 -3.95
C LEU A 29 -5.17 -2.28 -2.73
N ALA A 30 -5.53 -1.79 -1.54
CA ALA A 30 -4.82 -2.03 -0.29
C ALA A 30 -4.66 -3.54 -0.04
N LYS A 31 -5.78 -4.29 -0.09
CA LYS A 31 -5.77 -5.74 0.04
C LYS A 31 -4.89 -6.41 -1.00
N ASN A 32 -5.03 -6.06 -2.27
CA ASN A 32 -4.27 -6.73 -3.33
C ASN A 32 -2.76 -6.44 -3.25
N VAL A 33 -2.36 -5.24 -2.82
CA VAL A 33 -0.95 -4.92 -2.56
C VAL A 33 -0.39 -5.81 -1.45
N HIS A 34 -1.14 -5.96 -0.35
CA HIS A 34 -0.78 -6.86 0.75
C HIS A 34 -0.62 -8.31 0.28
N GLU A 35 -1.60 -8.84 -0.46
CA GLU A 35 -1.56 -10.21 -0.99
C GLU A 35 -0.33 -10.44 -1.88
N ASN A 36 0.01 -9.48 -2.75
CA ASN A 36 1.19 -9.57 -3.61
C ASN A 36 2.50 -9.53 -2.82
N TRP A 37 2.59 -8.64 -1.82
CA TRP A 37 3.73 -8.58 -0.91
C TRP A 37 3.90 -9.90 -0.15
N ALA A 38 2.82 -10.42 0.45
CA ALA A 38 2.83 -11.64 1.23
C ALA A 38 3.22 -12.84 0.36
N LEU A 39 2.66 -12.96 -0.85
CA LEU A 39 3.02 -14.00 -1.82
C LEU A 39 4.51 -13.95 -2.18
N GLY A 40 5.05 -12.75 -2.45
CA GLY A 40 6.47 -12.56 -2.76
C GLY A 40 7.36 -12.99 -1.59
N ARG A 41 7.03 -12.56 -0.38
CA ARG A 41 7.76 -12.94 0.84
C ARG A 41 7.69 -14.44 1.10
N MET A 42 6.53 -15.07 0.97
CA MET A 42 6.41 -16.52 1.13
C MET A 42 7.25 -17.29 0.09
N LYS A 43 7.31 -16.82 -1.16
CA LYS A 43 8.20 -17.40 -2.20
C LYS A 43 9.68 -17.26 -1.85
N GLU A 44 10.06 -16.19 -1.17
CA GLU A 44 11.41 -15.98 -0.65
C GLU A 44 11.72 -16.82 0.62
N GLY A 45 10.76 -17.62 1.09
CA GLY A 45 10.88 -18.48 2.27
C GLY A 45 10.54 -17.77 3.58
N TRP A 46 9.86 -16.62 3.53
CA TRP A 46 9.36 -15.99 4.75
C TRP A 46 8.13 -16.69 5.31
N THR A 47 8.00 -16.66 6.62
CA THR A 47 6.91 -17.26 7.38
C THR A 47 6.36 -16.29 8.40
N TRP A 48 5.18 -16.58 8.93
CA TRP A 48 4.64 -15.81 10.04
C TRP A 48 5.50 -15.96 11.30
N GLY A 49 5.64 -14.87 12.05
CA GLY A 49 6.19 -14.88 13.40
C GLY A 49 5.73 -13.64 14.19
N PRO A 50 5.72 -13.69 15.52
CA PRO A 50 5.12 -12.63 16.36
C PRO A 50 5.86 -11.29 16.29
N VAL A 51 7.12 -11.31 15.86
CA VAL A 51 7.97 -10.13 15.64
C VAL A 51 8.76 -10.33 14.35
N ARG A 52 9.17 -9.23 13.70
CA ARG A 52 10.02 -9.32 12.52
C ARG A 52 11.39 -9.90 12.89
N ASN A 53 11.83 -10.92 12.17
CA ASN A 53 13.15 -11.52 12.31
C ASN A 53 13.69 -11.90 10.93
N ASP A 54 14.62 -11.10 10.41
CA ASP A 54 15.14 -11.28 9.06
C ASP A 54 16.04 -12.53 8.93
N ALA A 55 16.73 -12.92 10.01
CA ALA A 55 17.58 -14.11 10.03
C ALA A 55 16.77 -15.42 9.94
N LEU A 56 15.62 -15.46 10.61
CA LEU A 56 14.66 -16.57 10.54
C LEU A 56 13.61 -16.39 9.43
N LYS A 57 13.66 -15.26 8.71
CA LYS A 57 12.67 -14.82 7.72
C LYS A 57 11.24 -14.86 8.26
N GLN A 58 11.00 -14.17 9.37
CA GLN A 58 9.68 -14.07 9.99
C GLN A 58 9.14 -12.64 9.94
N HIS A 59 7.84 -12.50 9.68
CA HIS A 59 7.16 -11.21 9.70
C HIS A 59 5.74 -11.32 10.30
N PRO A 60 5.32 -10.40 11.19
CA PRO A 60 4.02 -10.47 11.86
C PRO A 60 2.84 -10.25 10.90
N CYS A 61 3.06 -9.44 9.86
CA CYS A 61 2.02 -9.17 8.86
C CYS A 61 1.81 -10.30 7.84
N LEU A 62 2.51 -11.44 7.91
CA LEU A 62 2.23 -12.60 7.03
C LEU A 62 0.98 -13.36 7.49
N VAL A 63 -0.14 -12.65 7.48
CA VAL A 63 -1.51 -13.09 7.79
C VAL A 63 -2.46 -12.61 6.69
N ALA A 64 -3.70 -13.06 6.69
CA ALA A 64 -4.71 -12.52 5.77
C ALA A 64 -4.92 -11.02 6.01
N TYR A 65 -5.20 -10.25 4.95
CA TYR A 65 -5.41 -8.80 5.05
C TYR A 65 -6.43 -8.43 6.14
N GLU A 66 -7.52 -9.18 6.27
CA GLU A 66 -8.56 -8.95 7.28
C GLU A 66 -8.04 -9.07 8.73
N GLN A 67 -6.96 -9.80 8.94
CA GLN A 67 -6.34 -10.04 10.25
C GLN A 67 -5.22 -9.04 10.60
N LEU A 68 -4.87 -8.15 9.67
CA LEU A 68 -3.90 -7.10 9.96
C LEU A 68 -4.41 -6.15 11.05
N PRO A 69 -3.49 -5.59 11.87
CA PRO A 69 -3.80 -4.45 12.71
C PRO A 69 -4.39 -3.30 11.90
N ASP A 70 -5.33 -2.56 12.48
CA ASP A 70 -5.97 -1.44 11.79
C ASP A 70 -4.95 -0.38 11.34
N SER A 71 -3.86 -0.19 12.09
CA SER A 71 -2.76 0.71 11.72
C SER A 71 -2.05 0.29 10.42
N GLU A 72 -1.88 -1.01 10.18
CA GLU A 72 -1.25 -1.51 8.95
C GLU A 72 -2.22 -1.36 7.77
N LYS A 73 -3.50 -1.69 7.98
CA LYS A 73 -4.53 -1.47 6.96
C LYS A 73 -4.69 0.01 6.61
N ASP A 74 -4.61 0.90 7.60
CA ASP A 74 -4.66 2.35 7.39
C ASP A 74 -3.47 2.84 6.57
N TYR A 75 -2.29 2.29 6.79
CA TYR A 75 -1.11 2.58 5.98
C TYR A 75 -1.30 2.10 4.52
N ASP A 76 -1.81 0.88 4.31
CA ASP A 76 -2.07 0.35 2.97
C ASP A 76 -3.14 1.17 2.24
N ARG A 77 -4.24 1.53 2.93
CA ARG A 77 -5.28 2.43 2.43
C ARG A 77 -4.70 3.78 2.04
N ALA A 78 -3.91 4.41 2.91
CA ALA A 78 -3.32 5.71 2.65
C ALA A 78 -2.43 5.67 1.39
N THR A 79 -1.64 4.61 1.24
CA THR A 79 -0.80 4.39 0.06
C THR A 79 -1.65 4.23 -1.21
N ALA A 80 -2.74 3.46 -1.14
CA ALA A 80 -3.68 3.31 -2.25
C ALA A 80 -4.37 4.64 -2.60
N MET A 81 -4.80 5.42 -1.61
CA MET A 81 -5.42 6.73 -1.80
C MET A 81 -4.47 7.72 -2.47
N GLU A 82 -3.23 7.84 -2.01
CA GLU A 82 -2.24 8.75 -2.62
C GLU A 82 -1.90 8.33 -4.06
N THR A 83 -1.88 7.03 -4.35
CA THR A 83 -1.73 6.53 -5.72
C THR A 83 -2.89 6.99 -6.61
N LEU A 84 -4.14 6.85 -6.14
CA LEU A 84 -5.31 7.30 -6.90
C LEU A 84 -5.34 8.82 -7.07
N LYS A 85 -4.98 9.58 -6.02
CA LYS A 85 -4.90 11.04 -6.10
C LYS A 85 -3.87 11.48 -7.13
N LEU A 86 -2.71 10.84 -7.18
CA LEU A 86 -1.70 11.12 -8.19
C LEU A 86 -2.23 10.87 -9.60
N ILE A 87 -2.92 9.75 -9.83
CA ILE A 87 -3.53 9.44 -11.13
C ILE A 87 -4.50 10.56 -11.55
N THR A 88 -5.35 11.03 -10.63
CA THR A 88 -6.27 12.15 -10.87
C THR A 88 -5.54 13.48 -11.09
N GLN A 89 -4.49 13.78 -10.32
CA GLN A 89 -3.64 14.97 -10.48
C GLN A 89 -2.97 15.01 -11.86
N LEU A 90 -2.67 13.84 -12.42
CA LEU A 90 -2.11 13.69 -13.77
C LEU A 90 -3.17 13.75 -14.89
N GLY A 91 -4.44 14.02 -14.56
CA GLY A 91 -5.52 14.23 -15.52
C GLY A 91 -6.24 12.96 -15.97
N PHE A 92 -6.01 11.82 -15.31
CA PHE A 92 -6.75 10.59 -15.58
C PHE A 92 -8.02 10.51 -14.74
N GLU A 93 -9.00 9.79 -15.29
CA GLU A 93 -10.27 9.58 -14.64
C GLU A 93 -10.56 8.09 -14.48
N ILE A 94 -10.89 7.69 -13.25
CA ILE A 94 -11.27 6.31 -12.92
C ILE A 94 -12.75 6.33 -12.54
N ARG A 95 -13.55 5.52 -13.24
CA ARG A 95 -14.97 5.32 -12.93
C ARG A 95 -15.30 3.83 -12.97
N PRO A 96 -16.23 3.34 -12.14
CA PRO A 96 -16.82 2.03 -12.32
C PRO A 96 -17.38 1.87 -13.73
N LYS A 97 -17.27 0.67 -14.31
CA LYS A 97 -17.94 0.37 -15.57
C LYS A 97 -19.45 0.29 -15.30
N SER A 98 -20.22 0.94 -16.17
CA SER A 98 -21.69 0.87 -16.22
C SER A 98 -22.17 -0.50 -16.69
#